data_AF-D4S0R7-F1
#
_entry.id   AF-D4S0R7-F1
#
_cell.length_a   1.000
_cell.length_b   1.000
_cell.length_c   1.000
_cell.angle_alpha   90.00
_cell.angle_beta   90.00
_cell.angle_gamma   90.00
#
_symmetry.space_group_name_H-M   'P 1'
#
loop_
_entity.id
_entity.type
_entity.pdbx_description
1 polymer ?
#
loop_
_entity_poly.entity_id
_entity_poly.type
_entity_poly.pdbx_seq_one_letter_code
_entity_poly.pdbx_strand_id
1 'polypeptide(L)'
;MQFDFIREKAASGESFVIVGRCAETVLKDNKGLISIFVVGDKESKIARLQRVFNISKEEAETKRRRHDKTRKNYHNRHSDFKWGDSRNYDICINSSKLGEELTAKGLERYIEDRINNM
;
A
#
# COMPACT_ATOMS: atom_id res chain seq x y z
N MET A 1 8.55 18.89 -2.26
CA MET A 1 7.11 19.21 -2.18
C MET A 1 6.26 18.05 -1.64
N GLN A 2 6.10 16.90 -2.32
CA GLN A 2 5.28 15.79 -1.75
C GLN A 2 5.95 15.10 -0.54
N PHE A 3 7.27 14.85 -0.57
CA PHE A 3 7.93 14.18 0.56
C PHE A 3 8.06 15.08 1.79
N ASP A 4 8.27 16.38 1.59
CA ASP A 4 8.36 17.35 2.69
C ASP A 4 7.01 17.45 3.41
N PHE A 5 5.90 17.51 2.67
CA PHE A 5 4.56 17.46 3.25
C PHE A 5 4.33 16.20 4.10
N ILE A 6 4.78 15.02 3.65
CA ILE A 6 4.65 13.77 4.40
C ILE A 6 5.46 13.84 5.71
N ARG A 7 6.68 14.38 5.66
CA ARG A 7 7.52 14.55 6.85
C ARG A 7 6.94 15.57 7.82
N GLU A 8 6.45 16.69 7.33
CA GLU A 8 5.81 17.74 8.13
C GLU A 8 4.55 17.21 8.82
N LYS A 9 3.71 16.47 8.08
CA LYS A 9 2.51 15.83 8.65
C LYS A 9 2.86 14.81 9.73
N ALA A 10 3.92 14.02 9.55
CA ALA A 10 4.41 13.11 10.58
C ALA A 10 5.02 13.85 11.79
N ALA A 11 5.72 14.97 11.55
CA ALA A 11 6.32 15.79 12.59
C ALA A 11 5.29 16.55 13.44
N SER A 12 4.06 16.76 12.95
CA SER A 12 2.99 17.37 13.74
C SER A 12 2.48 16.47 14.87
N GLY A 13 2.87 15.19 14.89
CA GLY A 13 2.43 14.20 15.88
C GLY A 13 1.03 13.62 15.63
N GLU A 14 0.36 14.01 14.55
CA GLU A 14 -0.96 13.48 14.19
C GLU A 14 -0.82 12.13 13.49
N SER A 15 -1.65 11.15 13.89
CA SER A 15 -1.75 9.86 13.20
C SER A 15 -2.51 9.99 11.89
N PHE A 16 -2.01 9.37 10.81
CA PHE A 16 -2.67 9.38 9.51
C PHE A 16 -2.39 8.12 8.69
N VAL A 17 -3.22 7.90 7.67
CA VAL A 17 -3.02 6.85 6.65
C VAL A 17 -2.64 7.50 5.33
N ILE A 18 -1.61 6.97 4.68
CA ILE A 18 -1.17 7.42 3.35
C ILE A 18 -1.03 6.24 2.40
N VAL A 19 -1.50 6.40 1.16
CA VAL A 19 -1.43 5.37 0.12
C VAL A 19 -0.34 5.71 -0.89
N GLY A 20 0.72 4.89 -0.93
CA GLY A 20 1.81 5.01 -1.89
C GLY A 20 2.75 6.17 -1.58
N ARG A 21 3.16 6.93 -2.62
CA ARG A 21 4.06 8.10 -2.50
C ARG A 21 5.43 7.81 -1.85
N CYS A 22 5.89 6.55 -1.91
CA CYS A 22 7.09 6.08 -1.22
C CYS A 22 7.10 6.42 0.28
N ALA A 23 5.92 6.47 0.91
CA ALA A 23 5.80 6.88 2.30
C ALA A 23 6.60 5.97 3.22
N GLU A 24 6.68 4.67 2.92
CA GLU A 24 7.50 3.71 3.66
C GLU A 24 9.00 4.07 3.62
N THR A 25 9.49 4.54 2.47
CA THR A 25 10.87 5.00 2.31
C THR A 25 11.10 6.35 2.97
N VAL A 26 10.14 7.28 2.82
CA VAL A 26 10.24 8.66 3.34
C VAL A 26 10.18 8.71 4.86
N LEU A 27 9.39 7.82 5.48
CA LEU A 27 9.14 7.76 6.91
C LEU A 27 9.88 6.61 7.61
N LYS A 28 10.86 5.98 6.96
CA LYS A 28 11.56 4.77 7.45
C LYS A 28 12.12 4.88 8.87
N ASP A 29 12.50 6.10 9.30
CA ASP A 29 13.08 6.36 10.62
C ASP A 29 12.03 6.77 11.67
N ASN A 30 10.76 6.88 11.28
CA ASN A 30 9.66 7.19 12.19
C ASN A 30 9.22 5.91 12.91
N LYS A 31 9.38 5.88 14.24
CA LYS A 31 8.99 4.73 15.08
C LYS A 31 7.50 4.35 14.94
N GLY A 32 6.63 5.30 14.63
CA GLY A 32 5.19 5.06 14.41
C GLY A 32 4.84 4.46 13.04
N LEU A 33 5.78 4.36 12.09
CA LEU A 33 5.50 3.89 10.74
C LEU A 33 5.17 2.40 10.71
N ILE A 34 3.94 2.05 10.34
CA ILE A 34 3.56 0.68 9.95
C ILE A 34 3.33 0.65 8.44
N SER A 35 4.18 -0.09 7.74
CA SER A 35 4.21 -0.15 6.28
C SER A 35 3.50 -1.42 5.78
N ILE A 36 2.49 -1.24 4.93
CA ILE A 36 1.64 -2.33 4.44
C ILE A 36 1.60 -2.33 2.92
N PHE A 37 1.85 -3.48 2.32
CA PHE A 37 1.68 -3.73 0.90
C PHE A 37 0.52 -4.69 0.64
N VAL A 38 -0.58 -4.17 0.10
CA VAL A 38 -1.76 -4.98 -0.24
C VAL A 38 -1.65 -5.50 -1.67
N VAL A 39 -1.66 -6.82 -1.81
CA VAL A 39 -1.73 -7.53 -3.09
C VAL A 39 -3.09 -8.22 -3.27
N GLY A 40 -3.28 -8.78 -4.46
CA GLY A 40 -4.48 -9.52 -4.79
C GLY A 40 -4.26 -10.45 -5.96
N ASP A 41 -5.06 -11.52 -6.02
CA ASP A 41 -5.09 -12.45 -7.14
C ASP A 41 -5.50 -11.70 -8.42
N LYS A 42 -4.95 -12.12 -9.56
CA LYS A 42 -5.14 -11.41 -10.83
C LYS A 42 -6.63 -11.25 -11.17
N GLU A 43 -7.39 -12.34 -11.14
CA GLU A 43 -8.82 -12.32 -11.51
C GLU A 43 -9.65 -11.50 -10.53
N SER A 44 -9.35 -11.55 -9.22
CA SER A 44 -10.02 -10.72 -8.21
C SER A 44 -9.78 -9.22 -8.45
N LYS A 45 -8.56 -8.83 -8.81
CA LYS A 45 -8.24 -7.44 -9.18
C LYS A 45 -8.98 -7.01 -10.45
N ILE A 46 -9.03 -7.87 -11.48
CA ILE A 46 -9.77 -7.60 -12.72
C ILE A 46 -11.25 -7.41 -12.41
N ALA A 47 -11.89 -8.34 -11.69
CA ALA A 47 -13.30 -8.27 -11.34
C ALA A 47 -13.63 -6.99 -10.55
N ARG A 48 -12.77 -6.59 -9.60
CA ARG A 48 -12.92 -5.31 -8.88
C ARG A 48 -12.82 -4.11 -9.83
N LEU A 49 -11.86 -4.09 -10.76
CA LEU A 49 -11.72 -3.00 -11.71
C LEU A 49 -12.94 -2.89 -12.65
N GLN A 50 -13.45 -4.01 -13.15
CA GLN A 50 -14.67 -4.03 -13.96
C GLN A 50 -15.85 -3.45 -13.18
N ARG A 51 -16.06 -3.88 -11.93
CA ARG A 51 -17.15 -3.39 -11.07
C ARG A 51 -17.02 -1.91 -10.72
N VAL A 52 -15.83 -1.44 -10.35
CA VAL A 52 -15.63 -0.06 -9.87
C VAL A 52 -15.63 0.95 -11.01
N PHE A 53 -15.08 0.60 -12.16
CA PHE A 53 -14.94 1.52 -13.30
C PHE A 53 -15.96 1.27 -14.41
N ASN A 54 -16.79 0.23 -14.30
CA ASN A 54 -17.74 -0.21 -15.33
C ASN A 54 -17.08 -0.38 -16.71
N ILE A 55 -16.04 -1.22 -16.76
CA ILE A 55 -15.21 -1.46 -17.95
C ILE A 55 -15.14 -2.96 -18.30
N SER A 56 -14.77 -3.26 -19.54
CA SER A 56 -14.52 -4.62 -20.00
C SER A 56 -13.33 -5.28 -19.28
N LYS A 57 -13.24 -6.61 -19.36
CA LYS A 57 -12.11 -7.38 -18.82
C LYS A 57 -10.77 -6.94 -19.42
N GLU A 58 -10.78 -6.60 -20.70
CA GLU A 58 -9.58 -6.24 -21.47
C GLU A 58 -9.07 -4.84 -21.10
N GLU A 59 -10.00 -3.88 -20.93
CA GLU A 59 -9.71 -2.57 -20.37
C GLU A 59 -9.22 -2.66 -18.92
N ALA A 60 -9.84 -3.53 -18.10
CA ALA A 60 -9.42 -3.76 -16.71
C ALA A 60 -7.99 -4.32 -16.63
N GLU A 61 -7.62 -5.30 -17.44
CA GLU A 61 -6.26 -5.84 -17.49
C GLU A 61 -5.25 -4.79 -17.97
N THR A 62 -5.61 -4.00 -18.98
CA THR A 62 -4.77 -2.90 -19.48
C THR A 62 -4.55 -1.83 -18.40
N LYS A 63 -5.61 -1.40 -17.72
CA LYS A 63 -5.56 -0.43 -16.62
C LYS A 63 -4.72 -0.96 -15.46
N ARG A 64 -4.89 -2.23 -15.08
CA ARG A 64 -4.09 -2.89 -14.03
C ARG A 64 -2.60 -2.86 -14.37
N ARG A 65 -2.21 -3.35 -15.55
CA ARG A 65 -0.80 -3.37 -16.00
C ARG A 65 -0.20 -1.97 -16.02
N ARG A 66 -0.93 -0.98 -16.55
CA ARG A 66 -0.49 0.42 -16.59
C ARG A 66 -0.28 0.97 -15.18
N HIS A 67 -1.24 0.77 -14.27
CA HIS A 67 -1.13 1.26 -12.88
C HIS A 67 0.02 0.60 -12.14
N ASP A 68 0.18 -0.72 -12.22
CA ASP A 68 1.27 -1.45 -11.57
C ASP A 68 2.64 -0.98 -12.11
N LYS A 69 2.77 -0.82 -13.43
CA LYS A 69 4.00 -0.30 -14.06
C LYS A 69 4.31 1.12 -13.60
N THR A 70 3.32 2.02 -13.59
CA THR A 70 3.52 3.41 -13.14
C THR A 70 3.93 3.47 -11.67
N ARG A 71 3.28 2.70 -10.79
CA ARG A 71 3.61 2.63 -9.35
C ARG A 71 5.01 2.09 -9.14
N LYS A 72 5.37 0.99 -9.81
CA LYS A 72 6.71 0.40 -9.75
C LYS A 72 7.79 1.38 -10.22
N ASN A 73 7.59 2.03 -11.37
CA ASN A 73 8.56 2.98 -11.91
C ASN A 73 8.73 4.21 -11.01
N TYR A 74 7.63 4.74 -10.49
CA TYR A 74 7.69 5.86 -9.54
C TYR A 74 8.42 5.45 -8.25
N HIS A 75 8.04 4.32 -7.65
CA HIS A 75 8.64 3.86 -6.40
C HIS A 75 10.13 3.55 -6.54
N ASN A 76 10.49 2.72 -7.52
CA ASN A 76 11.87 2.28 -7.73
C ASN A 76 12.82 3.40 -8.17
N ARG A 77 12.29 4.55 -8.58
CA ARG A 77 13.09 5.76 -8.87
C ARG A 77 13.48 6.50 -7.58
N HIS A 78 12.71 6.38 -6.51
CA HIS A 78 12.86 7.16 -5.28
C HIS A 78 13.11 6.30 -4.03
N SER A 79 13.24 4.98 -4.19
CA SER A 79 13.47 4.02 -3.12
C SER A 79 14.58 3.05 -3.50
N ASP A 80 15.42 2.70 -2.54
CA ASP A 80 16.47 1.68 -2.70
C ASP A 80 15.88 0.27 -2.79
N PHE A 81 14.66 0.08 -2.28
CA PHE A 81 13.92 -1.17 -2.36
C PHE A 81 13.06 -1.26 -3.62
N LYS A 82 12.75 -2.49 -4.03
CA LYS A 82 11.84 -2.75 -5.17
C LYS A 82 10.39 -2.73 -4.71
N TRP A 83 9.53 -2.07 -5.47
CA TRP A 83 8.09 -2.05 -5.24
C TRP A 83 7.51 -3.46 -5.17
N GLY A 84 6.86 -3.77 -4.06
CA GLY A 84 6.30 -5.10 -3.76
C GLY A 84 7.30 -6.14 -3.25
N ASP A 85 8.55 -5.77 -2.99
CA ASP A 85 9.49 -6.61 -2.25
C ASP A 85 9.11 -6.64 -0.78
N SER A 86 8.88 -7.83 -0.23
CA SER A 86 8.39 -7.97 1.15
C SER A 86 9.35 -7.43 2.19
N ARG A 87 10.64 -7.31 1.88
CA ARG A 87 11.64 -6.79 2.83
C ARG A 87 11.50 -5.28 3.11
N ASN A 88 10.71 -4.56 2.32
CA ASN A 88 10.48 -3.12 2.48
C ASN A 88 9.19 -2.78 3.23
N TYR A 89 8.40 -3.79 3.62
CA TYR A 89 7.12 -3.60 4.27
C TYR A 89 7.04 -4.48 5.51
N ASP A 90 6.42 -3.98 6.57
CA ASP A 90 6.14 -4.77 7.77
C ASP A 90 5.17 -5.90 7.44
N ILE A 91 4.16 -5.62 6.60
CA ILE A 91 3.18 -6.60 6.14
C ILE A 91 3.01 -6.55 4.63
N CYS A 92 3.06 -7.72 4.00
CA CYS A 92 2.52 -7.96 2.67
C CYS A 92 1.30 -8.89 2.76
N ILE A 93 0.11 -8.43 2.35
CA ILE A 93 -1.14 -9.17 2.54
C ILE A 93 -1.92 -9.32 1.23
N ASN A 94 -2.38 -10.55 0.95
CA ASN A 94 -3.27 -10.82 -0.18
C ASN A 94 -4.73 -10.69 0.25
N SER A 95 -5.35 -9.55 -0.06
CA SER A 95 -6.73 -9.28 0.33
C SER A 95 -7.77 -10.10 -0.44
N SER A 96 -7.37 -10.75 -1.55
CA SER A 96 -8.28 -11.62 -2.31
C SER A 96 -8.62 -12.91 -1.56
N LYS A 97 -7.85 -13.28 -0.54
CA LYS A 97 -8.11 -14.48 0.28
C LYS A 97 -9.16 -14.27 1.36
N LEU A 98 -9.29 -13.05 1.86
CA LEU A 98 -10.15 -12.71 3.01
C LEU A 98 -11.27 -11.72 2.65
N GLY A 99 -11.15 -11.01 1.53
CA GLY A 99 -11.99 -9.84 1.25
C GLY A 99 -11.51 -8.60 2.02
N GLU A 100 -12.07 -7.44 1.69
CA GLU A 100 -11.65 -6.13 2.25
C GLU A 100 -11.85 -6.06 3.77
N GLU A 101 -13.01 -6.49 4.26
CA GLU A 101 -13.39 -6.38 5.67
C GLU A 101 -12.49 -7.21 6.60
N LEU A 102 -12.37 -8.52 6.34
CA LEU A 102 -11.55 -9.39 7.17
C LEU A 102 -10.05 -9.09 7.04
N THR A 103 -9.62 -8.60 5.88
CA THR A 103 -8.24 -8.11 5.71
C THR A 103 -7.99 -6.89 6.61
N ALA A 104 -8.89 -5.92 6.62
CA ALA A 104 -8.77 -4.72 7.46
C ALA A 104 -8.73 -5.11 8.94
N LYS A 105 -9.62 -5.98 9.40
CA LYS A 105 -9.65 -6.47 10.78
C LYS A 105 -8.33 -7.16 11.20
N GLY A 106 -7.76 -7.98 10.31
CA GLY A 106 -6.48 -8.62 10.56
C GLY A 106 -5.32 -7.62 10.67
N LEU A 107 -5.32 -6.58 9.83
CA LEU A 107 -4.33 -5.50 9.89
C LEU A 107 -4.48 -4.66 11.16
N GLU A 108 -5.72 -4.33 11.53
CA GLU A 108 -6.04 -3.56 12.75
C GLU A 108 -5.49 -4.28 13.98
N ARG A 109 -5.70 -5.60 14.08
CA ARG A 109 -5.14 -6.41 15.17
C ARG A 109 -3.61 -6.35 15.25
N TYR A 110 -2.93 -6.49 14.11
CA TYR A 110 -1.46 -6.38 14.07
C TYR A 110 -0.99 -4.98 14.50
N ILE A 111 -1.68 -3.93 14.05
CA ILE A 111 -1.37 -2.54 14.39
C ILE A 111 -1.51 -2.32 15.89
N GLU A 112 -2.60 -2.79 16.51
CA GLU A 112 -2.81 -2.71 17.96
C GLU A 112 -1.70 -3.43 18.74
N ASP A 113 -1.41 -4.69 18.38
CA ASP A 113 -0.37 -5.49 19.05
C ASP A 113 1.01 -4.82 18.92
N ARG A 114 1.31 -4.23 17.76
CA ARG A 114 2.56 -3.51 17.51
C ARG A 114 2.66 -2.22 18.31
N ILE A 115 1.57 -1.45 18.42
CA ILE A 115 1.52 -0.22 19.24
C ILE A 115 1.70 -0.55 20.72
N ASN A 116 1.07 -1.64 21.21
CA ASN A 116 1.16 -2.05 22.61
C ASN A 116 2.54 -2.62 22.99
N ASN A 117 3.37 -3.00 22.01
CA ASN A 117 4.72 -3.52 22.20
C ASN A 117 5.82 -2.45 22.01
N MET A 118 5.46 -1.18 21.82
CA MET A 118 6.38 -0.04 21.76
C MET A 118 6.60 0.58 23.13
#